data_AF-A0A9R1VUK1-F1
#
_entry.id   AF-A0A9R1VUK1-F1
#
_cell.length_a   1.000
_cell.length_b   1.000
_cell.length_c   1.000
_cell.angle_alpha   90.00
_cell.angle_beta   90.00
_cell.angle_gamma   90.00
#
_symmetry.space_group_name_H-M   'P 1'
#
loop_
_entity.id
_entity.type
_entity.pdbx_description
1 polymer ?
#
loop_
_entity_poly.entity_id
_entity_poly.type
_entity_poly.pdbx_seq_one_letter_code
_entity_poly.pdbx_strand_id
1 'polypeptide(L)'
;MAKPFFLFFLLIICLLSSTPKSCRPPPFLGKSARLLKTQNILVQPKYTYETRYFDQTLDHFSFNDLPMFQQHYLINSDHWVGVDPNHLGPIFLYCGNEGDIEWFAANTDFVWELAPRFGAMVIFPEVKALITLLYINFFTCRPLIIQFYQKLRDLI
;
A
#
# COMPACT_ATOMS: atom_id res chain seq x y z
N MET A 1 46.86 32.77 -6.25
CA MET A 1 46.93 32.94 -7.72
C MET A 1 46.66 31.58 -8.37
N ALA A 2 45.39 31.27 -8.68
CA ALA A 2 45.04 30.04 -9.38
C ALA A 2 45.41 30.17 -10.87
N LYS A 3 46.13 29.19 -11.41
CA LYS A 3 46.71 29.23 -12.77
C LYS A 3 45.58 29.11 -13.82
N PRO A 4 45.54 29.96 -14.85
CA PRO A 4 44.45 29.98 -15.84
C PRO A 4 44.28 28.66 -16.61
N PHE A 5 45.34 27.84 -16.67
CA PHE A 5 45.28 26.49 -17.25
C PHE A 5 44.40 25.51 -16.48
N PHE A 6 44.24 25.67 -15.16
CA PHE A 6 43.43 24.76 -14.34
C PHE A 6 41.93 24.98 -14.59
N LEU A 7 41.52 26.23 -14.80
CA LEU A 7 40.14 26.57 -15.18
C LEU A 7 39.79 26.03 -16.57
N PHE A 8 40.73 26.06 -17.51
CA PHE A 8 40.53 25.52 -18.84
C PHE A 8 40.36 23.98 -18.81
N PHE A 9 41.14 23.29 -17.97
CA PHE A 9 41.04 21.84 -17.79
C PHE A 9 39.70 21.42 -17.15
N LEU A 10 39.19 22.18 -16.18
CA LEU A 10 37.86 21.97 -15.59
C LEU A 10 36.73 22.18 -16.61
N LEU A 11 36.86 23.17 -17.50
CA LEU A 11 35.86 23.46 -18.53
C LEU A 11 35.77 22.34 -19.59
N ILE A 12 36.91 21.74 -19.94
CA ILE A 12 36.97 20.59 -20.85
C ILE A 12 36.29 19.35 -20.23
N ILE A 13 36.49 19.08 -18.93
CA ILE A 13 35.84 17.96 -18.23
C ILE A 13 34.30 18.14 -18.18
N CYS A 14 33.80 19.36 -18.02
CA CYS A 14 32.37 19.66 -18.08
C CYS A 14 31.77 19.43 -19.48
N LEU A 15 32.54 19.66 -20.55
CA LEU A 15 32.07 19.44 -21.92
C LEU A 15 32.02 17.94 -22.26
N LEU A 16 32.99 17.13 -21.81
CA LEU A 16 33.00 15.68 -22.03
C LEU A 16 31.97 14.90 -21.18
N SER A 17 31.44 15.48 -20.11
CA SER A 17 30.41 14.82 -19.26
C SER A 17 28.97 15.08 -19.72
N SER A 18 28.78 15.83 -20.81
CA SER A 18 27.48 16.05 -21.44
C SER A 18 27.05 14.86 -22.30
N THR A 19 26.91 13.68 -21.68
CA THR A 19 26.01 12.68 -22.26
C THR A 19 24.60 13.28 -22.23
N PRO A 20 23.85 13.32 -23.33
CA PRO A 20 22.43 13.57 -23.22
C PRO A 20 21.89 12.44 -22.36
N LYS A 21 21.58 12.73 -21.09
CA LYS A 21 20.64 11.91 -20.34
C LYS A 21 19.36 12.00 -21.14
N SER A 22 19.19 11.04 -22.04
CA SER A 22 17.90 10.64 -22.54
C SER A 22 17.12 10.20 -21.30
N CYS A 23 16.57 11.17 -20.58
CA CYS A 23 15.44 10.99 -19.70
C CYS A 23 14.27 10.63 -20.61
N ARG A 24 14.33 9.42 -21.17
CA ARG A 24 13.10 8.67 -21.36
C ARG A 24 12.60 8.53 -19.93
N PRO A 25 11.44 9.10 -19.56
CA PRO A 25 10.76 8.54 -18.40
C PRO A 25 10.78 7.02 -18.62
N PRO A 26 10.97 6.20 -17.56
CA PRO A 26 10.63 4.78 -17.71
C PRO A 26 9.26 4.78 -18.39
N PRO A 27 9.05 4.00 -19.47
CA PRO A 27 7.76 4.02 -20.15
C PRO A 27 6.76 3.86 -19.03
N PHE A 28 6.03 4.94 -18.76
CA PHE A 28 5.00 4.94 -17.77
C PHE A 28 4.03 3.96 -18.40
N LEU A 29 4.11 2.71 -17.98
CA LEU A 29 3.25 1.63 -18.47
C LEU A 29 1.85 1.82 -17.89
N GLY A 30 1.46 3.05 -17.56
CA GLY A 30 0.10 3.52 -17.64
C GLY A 30 -0.34 3.55 -19.10
N LYS A 31 -0.61 2.36 -19.64
CA LYS A 31 -1.54 2.08 -20.74
C LYS A 31 -1.62 0.56 -20.99
N SER A 32 -1.78 -0.26 -19.94
CA SER A 32 -2.38 -1.60 -20.12
C SER A 32 -3.08 -2.16 -18.88
N ALA A 33 -3.69 -1.33 -18.04
CA ALA A 33 -4.70 -1.83 -17.10
C ALA A 33 -6.10 -1.97 -17.76
N ARG A 34 -6.26 -1.50 -19.01
CA ARG A 34 -7.54 -1.57 -19.75
C ARG A 34 -7.58 -2.59 -20.90
N LEU A 35 -6.46 -3.26 -21.19
CA LEU A 35 -6.37 -4.22 -22.31
C LEU A 35 -6.12 -5.67 -21.85
N LEU A 36 -6.53 -6.00 -20.62
CA LEU A 36 -6.85 -7.36 -20.18
C LEU A 36 -8.32 -7.45 -19.75
N LYS A 37 -9.21 -6.78 -20.48
CA LYS A 37 -10.66 -6.95 -20.38
C LYS A 37 -11.19 -7.70 -21.59
N THR A 38 -10.58 -8.84 -21.94
CA THR A 38 -11.17 -9.81 -22.87
C THR A 38 -10.56 -11.19 -22.66
N GLN A 39 -10.84 -11.81 -21.52
CA GLN A 39 -11.28 -13.21 -21.45
C GLN A 39 -12.15 -13.30 -20.19
N ASN A 40 -13.45 -13.55 -20.34
CA ASN A 40 -14.31 -14.01 -19.25
C ASN A 40 -13.93 -15.47 -18.91
N ILE A 41 -12.68 -15.71 -18.51
CA ILE A 41 -12.41 -16.82 -17.62
C ILE A 41 -12.97 -16.32 -16.30
N LEU A 42 -14.02 -16.96 -15.78
CA LEU A 42 -14.41 -16.77 -14.40
C LEU A 42 -13.23 -17.26 -13.56
N VAL A 43 -12.22 -16.40 -13.36
CA VAL A 43 -11.19 -16.60 -12.36
C VAL A 43 -11.95 -16.54 -11.06
N GLN A 44 -12.33 -17.71 -10.58
CA GLN A 44 -12.93 -17.83 -9.28
C GLN A 44 -11.95 -17.19 -8.31
N PRO A 45 -12.39 -16.25 -7.45
CA PRO A 45 -11.50 -15.69 -6.47
C PRO A 45 -10.94 -16.85 -5.66
N LYS A 46 -9.60 -16.96 -5.62
CA LYS A 46 -8.89 -18.07 -4.97
C LYS A 46 -9.27 -18.18 -3.48
N TYR A 47 -9.61 -17.03 -2.90
CA TYR A 47 -10.06 -16.88 -1.52
C TYR A 47 -11.33 -16.05 -1.50
N THR A 48 -12.28 -16.42 -0.64
CA THR A 48 -13.49 -15.64 -0.40
C THR A 48 -13.17 -14.53 0.59
N TYR A 49 -13.56 -13.30 0.29
CA TYR A 49 -13.49 -12.17 1.22
C TYR A 49 -14.57 -11.16 0.86
N GLU A 50 -14.93 -10.31 1.82
CA GLU A 50 -15.78 -9.17 1.59
C GLU A 50 -14.95 -7.91 1.40
N THR A 51 -15.35 -7.11 0.42
CA THR A 51 -14.83 -5.76 0.22
C THR A 51 -15.62 -4.78 1.07
N ARG A 52 -14.94 -4.05 1.95
CA ARG A 52 -15.53 -3.07 2.86
C ARG A 52 -14.78 -1.75 2.79
N TYR A 53 -15.44 -0.71 3.29
CA TYR A 53 -14.90 0.64 3.39
C TYR A 53 -15.18 1.20 4.77
N PHE A 54 -14.31 2.09 5.24
CA PHE A 54 -14.56 2.85 6.46
C PHE A 54 -14.00 4.27 6.35
N ASP A 55 -14.61 5.21 7.05
CA ASP A 55 -14.12 6.58 7.11
C ASP A 55 -12.84 6.67 7.95
N GLN A 56 -11.79 7.26 7.38
CA GLN A 56 -10.49 7.42 8.00
C GLN A 56 -10.07 8.89 7.97
N THR A 57 -9.45 9.35 9.07
CA THR A 57 -8.85 10.68 9.16
C THR A 57 -7.63 10.78 8.25
N LEU A 58 -7.50 11.91 7.56
CA LEU A 58 -6.38 12.15 6.64
C LEU A 58 -5.03 12.28 7.36
N ASP A 59 -5.04 12.92 8.53
CA ASP A 59 -3.85 13.19 9.34
C ASP A 59 -4.16 12.93 10.83
N HIS A 60 -3.47 11.97 11.44
CA HIS A 60 -3.61 11.63 12.86
C HIS A 60 -2.68 12.44 13.78
N PHE A 61 -1.76 13.23 13.20
CA PHE A 61 -0.72 13.94 13.93
C PHE A 61 -0.99 15.45 13.99
N SER A 62 -1.85 15.96 13.11
CA SER A 62 -2.33 17.33 13.14
C SER A 62 -3.68 17.43 13.84
N PHE A 63 -3.93 18.56 14.50
CA PHE A 63 -5.24 18.91 15.07
C PHE A 63 -6.13 19.67 14.09
N ASN A 64 -5.72 19.77 12.82
CA ASN A 64 -6.50 20.45 11.79
C ASN A 64 -7.74 19.62 11.44
N ASP A 65 -8.87 20.29 11.26
CA ASP A 65 -10.11 19.69 10.76
C ASP A 65 -9.99 19.41 9.26
N LEU A 66 -9.38 18.26 8.93
CA LEU A 66 -9.24 17.78 7.56
C LEU A 66 -10.39 16.82 7.22
N PRO A 67 -10.81 16.77 5.94
CA PRO A 67 -11.85 15.84 5.51
C PRO A 67 -11.41 14.39 5.72
N MET A 68 -12.38 13.54 6.07
CA MET A 68 -12.19 12.09 6.10
C MET A 68 -12.19 11.51 4.69
N PHE A 69 -11.62 10.32 4.55
CA PHE A 69 -11.64 9.56 3.31
C PHE A 69 -12.07 8.11 3.54
N GLN A 70 -12.72 7.53 2.53
CA GLN A 70 -13.12 6.13 2.56
C GLN A 70 -11.90 5.22 2.31
N GLN A 71 -11.45 4.55 3.36
CA GLN A 71 -10.37 3.58 3.35
C GLN A 71 -10.91 2.21 2.98
N HIS A 72 -10.41 1.66 1.89
CA HIS A 72 -10.78 0.35 1.36
C HIS A 72 -10.01 -0.76 2.08
N TYR A 73 -10.68 -1.88 2.35
CA TYR A 73 -10.07 -3.07 2.92
C TYR A 73 -10.86 -4.34 2.58
N LEU A 74 -10.18 -5.47 2.57
CA LEU A 74 -10.77 -6.79 2.42
C LEU A 74 -10.83 -7.48 3.79
N ILE A 75 -11.91 -8.20 4.06
CA ILE A 75 -12.11 -8.92 5.32
C ILE A 75 -12.65 -10.32 5.07
N ASN A 76 -12.14 -11.31 5.80
CA ASN A 76 -12.74 -12.63 5.92
C ASN A 76 -12.85 -13.01 7.39
N SER A 77 -14.06 -13.37 7.81
CA SER A 77 -14.38 -13.78 9.18
C SER A 77 -14.90 -15.22 9.25
N ASP A 78 -14.85 -15.99 8.15
CA ASP A 78 -15.48 -17.31 8.04
C ASP A 78 -14.95 -18.31 9.06
N HIS A 79 -13.68 -18.13 9.44
CA HIS A 79 -12.97 -19.00 10.38
C HIS A 79 -12.70 -18.36 11.74
N TRP A 80 -13.19 -17.14 11.98
CA TRP A 80 -12.87 -16.43 13.21
C TRP A 80 -13.63 -17.01 14.39
N VAL A 81 -12.91 -17.43 15.43
CA VAL A 81 -13.52 -18.00 16.66
C VAL A 81 -14.03 -16.94 17.63
N GLY A 82 -13.84 -15.66 17.31
CA GLY A 82 -14.27 -14.54 18.15
C GLY A 82 -13.39 -14.32 19.37
N VAL A 83 -13.82 -13.38 20.22
CA VAL A 83 -13.21 -13.11 21.53
C VAL A 83 -14.24 -13.45 22.60
N ASP A 84 -13.94 -14.45 23.42
CA ASP A 84 -14.71 -14.82 24.59
C ASP A 84 -13.78 -15.05 25.79
N PRO A 85 -14.28 -15.22 27.03
CA PRO A 85 -13.43 -15.40 28.21
C PRO A 85 -12.47 -16.60 28.16
N ASN A 86 -12.73 -17.58 27.29
CA ASN A 86 -11.99 -18.83 27.16
C ASN A 86 -11.26 -18.96 25.79
N HIS A 87 -11.59 -18.14 24.80
CA HIS A 87 -11.04 -18.17 23.45
C HIS A 87 -10.65 -16.78 22.96
N LEU A 88 -9.43 -16.69 22.40
CA LEU A 88 -8.90 -15.47 21.82
C LEU A 88 -8.58 -15.72 20.34
N GLY A 89 -9.57 -15.50 19.48
CA GLY A 89 -9.41 -15.60 18.03
C GLY A 89 -8.52 -14.47 17.50
N PRO A 90 -7.32 -14.78 16.96
CA PRO A 90 -6.39 -13.76 16.50
C PRO A 90 -6.92 -13.06 15.24
N ILE A 91 -6.37 -11.88 14.98
CA ILE A 91 -6.59 -11.16 13.72
C ILE A 91 -5.27 -11.17 12.95
N PHE A 92 -5.31 -11.72 11.73
CA PHE A 92 -4.22 -11.64 10.78
C PHE A 92 -4.38 -10.38 9.94
N LEU A 93 -3.52 -9.41 10.20
CA LEU A 93 -3.49 -8.15 9.50
C LEU A 93 -2.34 -8.14 8.50
N TYR A 94 -2.67 -8.04 7.21
CA TYR A 94 -1.68 -7.80 6.17
C TYR A 94 -1.45 -6.30 6.02
N CYS A 95 -0.27 -5.82 6.39
CA CYS A 95 0.11 -4.44 6.13
C CYS A 95 0.34 -4.27 4.62
N GLY A 96 -0.64 -3.68 3.93
CA GLY A 96 -0.53 -3.41 2.50
C GLY A 96 0.73 -2.63 2.13
N ASN A 97 1.05 -2.68 0.87
CA ASN A 97 2.19 -2.08 0.20
C ASN A 97 1.69 -1.25 -0.98
N GLU A 98 2.60 -0.71 -1.79
CA GLU A 98 2.30 0.26 -2.87
C GLU A 98 1.71 -0.42 -4.11
N GLY A 99 0.52 -1.02 -3.98
CA GLY A 99 -0.17 -1.70 -5.07
C GLY A 99 -1.62 -2.07 -4.74
N ASP A 100 -2.26 -2.76 -5.66
CA ASP A 100 -3.65 -3.23 -5.51
C ASP A 100 -3.75 -4.30 -4.42
N ILE A 101 -4.63 -4.07 -3.45
CA ILE A 101 -4.81 -4.96 -2.31
C ILE A 101 -5.41 -6.31 -2.69
N GLU A 102 -6.23 -6.37 -3.75
CA GLU A 102 -6.78 -7.64 -4.26
C GLU A 102 -5.68 -8.51 -4.86
N TRP A 103 -4.67 -7.89 -5.48
CA TRP A 103 -3.49 -8.60 -5.97
C TRP A 103 -2.70 -9.20 -4.81
N PHE A 104 -2.48 -8.47 -3.72
CA PHE A 104 -1.78 -9.01 -2.55
C PHE A 104 -2.57 -10.12 -1.86
N ALA A 105 -3.89 -9.98 -1.76
CA ALA A 105 -4.78 -11.02 -1.26
C ALA A 105 -4.66 -12.32 -2.09
N ALA A 106 -4.59 -12.21 -3.42
CA ALA A 106 -4.48 -13.38 -4.30
C ALA A 106 -3.09 -14.07 -4.28
N ASN A 107 -2.04 -13.37 -3.82
CA ASN A 107 -0.66 -13.86 -3.85
C ASN A 107 -0.08 -14.17 -2.45
N THR A 108 -0.82 -13.87 -1.37
CA THR A 108 -0.37 -14.12 0.01
C THR A 108 -1.09 -15.32 0.61
N ASP A 109 -0.92 -16.47 -0.03
CA ASP A 109 -1.61 -17.73 0.28
C ASP A 109 -1.49 -18.15 1.75
N PHE A 110 -0.29 -17.93 2.30
CA PHE A 110 0.05 -18.35 3.66
C PHE A 110 -0.90 -17.79 4.72
N VAL A 111 -1.36 -16.54 4.57
CA VAL A 111 -2.28 -15.92 5.54
C VAL A 111 -3.64 -16.63 5.55
N TRP A 112 -4.15 -16.95 4.36
CA TRP A 112 -5.43 -17.63 4.19
C TRP A 112 -5.39 -19.08 4.66
N GLU A 113 -4.31 -19.79 4.38
CA GLU A 113 -4.16 -21.19 4.81
C GLU A 113 -4.00 -21.35 6.33
N LEU A 114 -3.40 -20.35 6.98
CA LEU A 114 -3.25 -20.36 8.44
C LEU A 114 -4.53 -19.94 9.17
N ALA A 115 -5.37 -19.09 8.57
CA ALA A 115 -6.53 -18.55 9.27
C ALA A 115 -7.48 -19.63 9.85
N PRO A 116 -7.85 -20.70 9.12
CA PRO A 116 -8.63 -21.80 9.70
C PRO A 116 -7.96 -22.51 10.86
N ARG A 117 -6.62 -22.64 10.83
CA ARG A 117 -5.86 -23.37 11.87
C ARG A 117 -5.80 -22.62 13.19
N PHE A 118 -5.76 -21.30 13.12
CA PHE A 118 -5.68 -20.43 14.28
C PHE A 118 -7.04 -19.86 14.70
N GLY A 119 -8.11 -20.14 13.96
CA GLY A 119 -9.41 -19.53 14.19
C GLY A 119 -9.38 -18.02 13.96
N ALA A 120 -8.63 -17.57 12.95
CA ALA A 120 -8.27 -16.18 12.76
C ALA A 120 -9.24 -15.44 11.83
N MET A 121 -9.48 -14.17 12.12
CA MET A 121 -10.03 -13.23 11.13
C MET A 121 -8.90 -12.70 10.27
N VAL A 122 -9.13 -12.54 8.97
CA VAL A 122 -8.14 -12.04 8.02
C VAL A 122 -8.55 -10.67 7.52
N ILE A 123 -7.62 -9.72 7.53
CA ILE A 123 -7.86 -8.36 7.05
C ILE A 123 -6.70 -7.86 6.19
N PHE A 124 -7.04 -7.33 5.01
CA PHE A 124 -6.12 -6.72 4.07
C PHE A 124 -6.53 -5.26 3.80
N PRO A 125 -6.00 -4.28 4.56
CA PRO A 125 -6.17 -2.86 4.24
C PRO A 125 -5.37 -2.43 3.01
N GLU A 126 -6.00 -1.64 2.14
CA GLU A 126 -5.30 -0.96 1.05
C GLU A 126 -4.36 0.13 1.61
N VAL A 127 -3.22 0.38 0.97
CA VAL A 127 -2.39 1.55 1.30
C VAL A 127 -2.64 2.66 0.28
N LYS A 128 -3.17 3.79 0.75
CA LYS A 128 -3.27 4.98 -0.08
C LYS A 128 -1.98 5.80 -0.05
N ALA A 129 -0.97 5.35 -0.79
CA ALA A 129 0.31 6.05 -0.94
C ALA A 129 0.14 7.49 -1.50
N LEU A 130 -0.88 7.73 -2.32
CA LEU A 130 -1.17 9.04 -2.92
C LEU A 130 -1.61 10.11 -1.91
N ILE A 131 -2.23 9.73 -0.79
CA ILE A 131 -2.61 10.69 0.27
C ILE A 131 -1.37 11.15 1.05
N THR A 132 -0.43 10.24 1.29
CA THR A 132 0.84 10.56 1.96
C THR A 132 1.69 11.52 1.13
N LEU A 133 1.68 11.38 -0.20
CA LEU A 133 2.51 12.16 -1.11
C LEU A 133 2.04 13.60 -1.37
N LEU A 134 0.73 13.87 -1.30
CA LEU A 134 0.18 15.20 -1.59
C LEU A 134 0.20 16.15 -0.39
N TYR A 135 0.35 15.64 0.84
CA TYR A 135 0.23 16.47 2.05
C TYR A 135 1.45 16.50 2.97
N ILE A 136 2.38 15.53 2.98
CA ILE A 136 3.50 15.55 3.95
C ILE A 136 4.79 14.89 3.40
N ASN A 137 5.95 15.51 3.67
CA ASN A 137 7.32 14.97 3.49
C ASN A 137 7.66 13.71 4.33
N PHE A 138 6.69 12.92 4.77
CA PHE A 138 6.91 11.77 5.66
C PHE A 138 6.37 10.48 5.04
N PHE A 139 7.20 9.84 4.22
CA PHE A 139 7.13 8.41 3.96
C PHE A 139 7.53 7.65 5.23
N THR A 140 6.60 7.42 6.16
CA THR A 140 6.87 6.54 7.30
C THR A 140 5.76 5.50 7.43
N CYS A 141 6.10 4.28 7.86
CA CYS A 141 5.13 3.19 8.09
C CYS A 141 4.22 3.40 9.33
N ARG A 142 4.43 4.50 10.07
CA ARG A 142 3.77 4.81 11.35
C ARG A 142 2.28 5.22 11.24
N PRO A 143 1.81 5.94 10.19
CA PRO A 143 0.40 6.27 10.02
C PRO A 143 -0.48 5.04 9.76
N LEU A 144 0.03 4.05 9.03
CA LEU A 144 -0.75 2.87 8.62
C LEU A 144 -1.25 2.04 9.82
N ILE A 145 -0.41 1.87 10.83
CA ILE A 145 -0.76 1.11 12.05
C ILE A 145 -1.85 1.84 12.84
N ILE A 146 -1.75 3.17 12.98
CA ILE A 146 -2.73 3.97 13.71
C ILE A 146 -4.09 3.94 12.99
N GLN A 147 -4.06 4.09 11.66
CA GLN A 147 -5.25 4.06 10.84
C GLN A 147 -6.04 2.77 11.05
N PHE A 148 -5.36 1.62 11.01
CA PHE A 148 -6.05 0.35 11.11
C PHE A 148 -6.40 -0.06 12.55
N TYR A 149 -5.63 0.40 13.54
CA TYR A 149 -5.95 0.14 14.94
C TYR A 149 -7.32 0.70 15.36
N GLN A 150 -7.68 1.88 14.85
CA GLN A 150 -9.01 2.46 15.09
C GLN A 150 -10.11 1.55 14.56
N LYS A 151 -9.96 1.05 13.33
CA LYS A 151 -10.94 0.14 12.73
C LYS A 151 -11.02 -1.21 13.43
N LEU A 152 -9.88 -1.77 13.85
CA LEU A 152 -9.81 -3.03 14.58
C LEU A 152 -10.58 -2.96 15.90
N ARG A 153 -10.54 -1.81 16.59
CA ARG A 153 -11.32 -1.60 17.81
C ARG A 153 -12.82 -1.69 17.57
N ASP A 154 -13.31 -1.20 16.42
CA ASP A 154 -14.73 -1.20 16.12
C ASP A 154 -15.24 -2.57 15.62
N LEU A 155 -14.33 -3.51 15.32
CA LEU A 155 -14.64 -4.84 14.80
C LEU A 155 -14.68 -5.95 15.87
N ILE A 156 -14.15 -5.69 17.07
CA ILE A 156 -14.11 -6.63 18.21
C ILE A 156 -15.05 -6.12 19.30
#